data_AF-S3B0N7-F1
#
_entry.id   AF-S3B0N7-F1
#
_cell.length_a   1.000
_cell.length_b   1.000
_cell.length_c   1.000
_cell.angle_alpha   90.00
_cell.angle_beta   90.00
_cell.angle_gamma   90.00
#
_symmetry.space_group_name_H-M   'P 1'
#
loop_
_entity.id
_entity.type
_entity.pdbx_description
1 polymer ?
#
loop_
_entity_poly.entity_id
_entity_poly.type
_entity_poly.pdbx_seq_one_letter_code
_entity_poly.pdbx_strand_id
1 'polypeptide(L)' 'MSRRGEAVPFAFIAEADRFRSNVTPPPRARRSFRQVAGSALVGLTIVAGLVGAVVLGGPALTDNQLPAREHPAAAESR' A
#
# COMPACT_ATOMS: atom_id res chain seq x y z
N MET A 1 -9.77 6.16 40.58
CA MET A 1 -11.23 6.21 40.81
C MET A 1 -11.78 4.81 40.60
N SER A 2 -11.93 4.05 41.68
CA SER A 2 -12.37 2.64 41.61
C SER A 2 -13.88 2.61 41.35
N ARG A 3 -14.31 2.40 40.10
CA ARG A 3 -15.71 2.06 39.81
C ARG A 3 -15.92 0.63 40.26
N ARG A 4 -16.67 0.48 41.35
CA ARG A 4 -17.20 -0.77 41.88
C ARG A 4 -18.15 -1.34 40.82
N GLY A 5 -17.69 -2.33 40.06
CA GLY A 5 -18.54 -3.05 39.11
C GLY A 5 -19.42 -4.05 39.86
N GLU A 6 -20.73 -3.97 39.62
CA GLU A 6 -21.74 -4.90 40.15
C GLU A 6 -21.40 -6.35 39.75
N ALA A 7 -21.54 -7.29 40.70
CA ALA A 7 -21.41 -8.72 40.41
C ALA A 7 -22.68 -9.22 39.72
N VAL A 8 -22.72 -9.15 38.39
CA VAL A 8 -23.81 -9.74 37.61
C VAL A 8 -23.63 -11.26 37.52
N PRO A 9 -24.70 -12.06 37.72
CA PRO A 9 -24.62 -13.51 37.91
C PRO A 9 -24.21 -14.31 36.66
N PHE A 10 -24.02 -13.66 35.52
CA PHE A 10 -23.57 -14.27 34.27
C PHE A 10 -22.44 -13.47 33.61
N ALA A 11 -21.59 -12.77 34.39
CA ALA A 11 -20.40 -12.14 33.84
C ALA A 11 -19.56 -13.19 33.09
N PHE A 12 -19.80 -13.32 31.78
CA PHE A 12 -18.99 -14.04 30.82
C PHE A 12 -17.75 -13.18 30.62
N ILE A 13 -16.92 -13.11 31.66
CA ILE A 13 -15.50 -12.92 31.48
C ILE A 13 -15.14 -14.07 30.55
N ALA A 14 -14.85 -13.75 29.30
CA ALA A 14 -14.49 -14.78 28.34
C ALA A 14 -13.35 -15.58 28.99
N GLU A 15 -13.62 -16.83 29.36
CA GLU A 15 -12.61 -17.79 29.82
C GLU A 15 -11.51 -17.94 28.74
N ALA A 16 -11.71 -17.37 27.54
CA ALA A 16 -10.70 -17.10 26.54
C ALA A 16 -9.47 -16.33 27.05
N ASP A 17 -9.59 -15.47 28.08
CA ASP A 17 -8.42 -14.84 28.72
C ASP A 17 -7.66 -15.78 29.67
N ARG A 18 -8.28 -16.91 30.06
CA ARG A 18 -7.69 -17.90 30.98
C ARG A 18 -7.19 -19.17 30.30
N PHE A 19 -7.52 -19.39 29.02
CA PHE A 19 -6.80 -20.35 28.17
C PHE A 19 -5.45 -19.77 27.74
N ARG A 20 -4.53 -19.61 28.71
CA ARG A 20 -3.11 -19.61 28.40
C ARG A 20 -2.75 -21.03 28.04
N SER A 21 -2.73 -21.34 26.75
CA SER A 21 -2.13 -22.57 26.27
C SER A 21 -0.75 -22.68 26.93
N ASN A 22 -0.48 -23.81 27.59
CA ASN A 22 0.83 -24.12 28.18
C ASN A 22 1.84 -24.46 27.08
N VAL A 23 1.81 -23.67 26.00
CA VAL A 23 2.59 -23.79 24.80
C VAL A 23 3.22 -22.42 24.63
N THR A 24 4.48 -22.30 25.04
CA THR A 24 5.30 -21.15 24.70
C THR A 24 5.16 -20.94 23.19
N PRO A 25 4.70 -19.76 22.72
CA PRO A 25 4.57 -19.51 21.29
C PRO A 25 5.90 -19.86 20.61
N PRO A 26 5.88 -20.66 19.54
CA PRO A 26 7.11 -21.03 18.86
C PRO A 26 7.89 -19.76 18.51
N PRO A 27 9.22 -19.74 18.73
CA PRO A 27 10.03 -18.56 18.44
C PRO A 27 9.78 -18.10 17.01
N ARG A 28 9.58 -16.79 16.81
CA ARG A 28 9.41 -16.22 15.47
C ARG A 28 10.58 -16.67 14.60
N ALA A 29 10.27 -17.38 13.51
CA ALA A 29 11.29 -17.84 12.58
C ALA A 29 12.07 -16.64 12.05
N ARG A 30 13.40 -16.68 12.21
CA ARG A 30 14.28 -15.67 11.65
C ARG A 30 14.23 -15.78 10.13
N ARG A 31 14.08 -14.65 9.43
CA ARG A 31 14.20 -14.65 7.97
C ARG A 31 15.57 -15.19 7.59
N SER A 32 15.59 -16.18 6.70
CA SER A 32 16.83 -16.69 6.14
C SER A 32 17.43 -15.66 5.17
N PHE A 33 18.74 -15.69 4.95
CA PHE A 33 19.42 -14.82 3.98
C PHE A 33 18.78 -14.91 2.58
N ARG A 34 18.39 -16.12 2.16
CA ARG A 34 17.68 -16.35 0.88
C ARG A 34 16.34 -15.62 0.82
N GLN A 35 15.59 -15.61 1.92
CA GLN A 35 14.30 -14.92 1.98
C GLN A 35 14.46 -13.40 1.89
N VAL A 36 15.49 -12.84 2.54
CA VAL A 36 15.80 -11.42 2.45
C VAL A 36 16.23 -11.06 1.03
N ALA A 37 17.18 -11.80 0.45
CA ALA A 37 17.66 -11.58 -0.91
C ALA A 37 16.53 -11.68 -1.94
N GLY A 38 15.65 -12.67 -1.82
CA GLY A 38 14.48 -12.82 -2.69
C GLY A 38 13.53 -11.62 -2.60
N SER A 39 13.17 -11.19 -1.38
CA SER A 39 12.31 -10.02 -1.21
C SER A 39 12.92 -8.71 -1.74
N ALA A 40 14.24 -8.56 -1.59
CA ALA A 40 14.98 -7.40 -2.10
C ALA A 40 15.01 -7.40 -3.64
N LEU A 41 15.29 -8.54 -4.28
CA LEU A 41 15.28 -8.66 -5.74
C LEU A 41 13.90 -8.35 -6.32
N VAL A 42 12.83 -8.86 -5.72
CA VAL A 42 11.46 -8.57 -6.16
C VAL A 42 11.16 -7.08 -6.05
N GLY A 43 11.48 -6.46 -4.92
CA GLY A 43 11.30 -5.02 -4.73
C GLY A 43 12.09 -4.19 -5.74
N LEU A 44 13.36 -4.55 -5.98
CA LEU A 44 14.23 -3.86 -6.92
C LEU A 44 13.69 -3.93 -8.36
N THR A 45 13.21 -5.10 -8.78
CA THR A 45 12.61 -5.28 -10.12
C THR A 45 11.38 -4.43 -10.31
N ILE A 46 10.49 -4.35 -9.31
CA ILE A 46 9.29 -3.50 -9.37
C ILE A 46 9.69 -2.04 -9.50
N VAL A 47 10.61 -1.56 -8.66
CA VAL A 47 11.09 -0.17 -8.71
C VAL A 47 11.75 0.15 -10.05
N ALA A 48 12.61 -0.73 -10.56
CA ALA A 48 13.26 -0.56 -11.86
C ALA A 48 12.24 -0.49 -13.01
N GLY A 49 11.21 -1.35 -12.99
CA GLY A 49 10.14 -1.33 -13.98
C GLY A 49 9.33 -0.04 -13.93
N LEU A 50 8.99 0.45 -12.73
CA LEU A 50 8.28 1.72 -12.56
C LEU A 50 9.10 2.91 -13.07
N VAL A 51 10.39 2.97 -12.70
CA VAL A 51 11.30 4.02 -13.19
C VAL A 51 11.42 3.95 -14.72
N GLY A 52 11.59 2.75 -15.28
CA GLY A 52 11.63 2.53 -16.72
C GLY A 52 10.37 3.03 -17.42
N ALA A 53 9.19 2.73 -16.87
CA ALA A 53 7.90 3.19 -17.40
C ALA A 53 7.78 4.73 -17.36
N VAL A 54 8.23 5.38 -16.29
CA VAL A 54 8.24 6.85 -16.20
C VAL A 54 9.18 7.48 -17.22
N VAL A 55 10.40 6.94 -17.36
CA VAL A 55 11.38 7.44 -18.32
C VAL A 55 10.87 7.30 -19.75
N LEU A 56 10.28 6.16 -20.10
CA LEU A 56 9.69 5.93 -21.42
C LEU A 56 8.39 6.73 -21.65
N GLY A 57 7.61 6.97 -20.61
CA GLY A 57 6.32 7.68 -20.67
C GLY A 57 6.44 9.20 -20.58
N GLY A 58 7.57 9.74 -20.13
CA GLY A 58 7.84 11.17 -20.02
C GLY A 58 7.51 12.00 -21.27
N PRO A 59 7.89 11.56 -22.49
CA PRO A 59 7.52 12.24 -23.73
C PRO A 59 6.01 12.38 -23.94
N ALA A 60 5.20 11.43 -23.45
CA ALA A 60 3.74 11.48 -23.53
C ALA A 60 3.10 12.43 -22.50
N LEU A 61 3.84 12.79 -21.44
CA LEU A 61 3.42 13.76 -20.44
C LEU A 61 3.84 15.20 -20.81
N THR A 62 4.67 15.36 -21.84
CA THR A 62 5.01 16.68 -22.38
C THR A 62 3.86 17.14 -23.24
N ASP A 63 3.30 18.33 -22.93
CA ASP A 63 2.31 18.99 -23.77
C ASP A 63 2.97 19.26 -25.13
N ASN A 64 2.64 18.43 -26.12
CA ASN A 64 2.95 18.72 -27.50
C ASN A 64 2.09 19.94 -27.85
N GLN A 65 2.67 21.13 -27.69
CA GLN A 65 2.12 22.40 -28.17
C GLN A 65 1.92 22.24 -29.68
N LEU A 66 0.80 21.62 -30.06
CA LEU A 66 0.31 21.62 -31.43
C LEU A 66 0.23 23.10 -31.78
N PRO A 67 0.90 23.58 -32.85
CA PRO A 67 0.78 24.96 -33.26
C PRO A 67 -0.72 25.23 -33.35
N ALA A 68 -1.17 26.24 -32.60
CA ALA A 68 -2.57 26.61 -32.54
C ALA A 68 -3.06 26.66 -33.99
N ARG A 69 -3.97 25.74 -34.36
CA ARG A 69 -4.65 25.86 -35.64
C ARG A 69 -5.42 27.15 -35.54
N GLU A 70 -4.87 28.22 -36.11
CA GLU A 70 -5.61 29.42 -36.43
C GLU A 70 -6.80 28.94 -37.26
N HIS A 71 -7.97 28.84 -36.62
CA HIS A 71 -9.22 28.74 -37.34
C HIS A 71 -9.24 29.99 -38.23
N PRO A 72 -9.30 29.86 -39.57
CA PRO A 72 -9.59 31.02 -40.39
C PRO A 72 -10.95 31.51 -39.89
N ALA A 73 -10.95 32.68 -39.26
CA ALA A 73 -12.18 33.38 -38.94
C ALA A 73 -12.95 33.46 -40.25
N ALA A 74 -14.14 32.86 -40.27
CA ALA A 74 -15.03 32.89 -41.42
C ALA A 74 -15.05 34.31 -41.96
N ALA A 75 -14.57 34.46 -43.20
CA ALA A 75 -14.53 35.72 -43.90
C ALA A 75 -15.95 36.29 -43.92
N GLU A 76 -16.15 37.25 -43.03
CA GLU A 76 -16.84 38.51 -43.26
C GLU A 76 -18.00 38.42 -44.26
N SER A 77 -19.19 38.28 -43.70
CA SER A 77 -20.44 38.58 -44.38
C SER A 77 -20.44 40.04 -44.87
N ARG A 78 -20.32 40.25 -46.18
CA ARG A 78 -20.78 41.48 -46.83
C ARG A 78 -21.13 41.29 -48.30
#